data_AF-A0A1I8QBA7-F1
#
_entry.id   AF-A0A1I8QBA7-F1
#
_cell.length_a   1.000
_cell.length_b   1.000
_cell.length_c   1.000
_cell.angle_alpha   90.00
_cell.angle_beta   90.00
_cell.angle_gamma   90.00
#
_symmetry.space_group_name_H-M   'P 1'
#
loop_
_entity.id
_entity.type
_entity.pdbx_description
1 polymer ?
#
loop_
_entity_poly.entity_id
_entity_poly.type
_entity_poly.pdbx_seq_one_letter_code
_entity_poly.pdbx_strand_id
1 'polypeptide(L)'
;MFKHNATLLLSALLLAFAANLTLANDDNHYLAVVNDFIDALDTQRRVMLCLAKSCDNLALHKLFKVEEGIEVDVRDKPDFAETHEFETEKLDTAIKTSVRNMLALEPSCMDAAYVCPTPVVVEVPKYITDYTKALDTIISLRNCVTMNDIEKVIDIIGNSVDYVEKYDSHVGNVLQRIYPAAAYVAKEFKNICAEA
;
A
#
# COMPACT_ATOMS: atom_id res chain seq x y z
N MET A 1 25.46 -29.90 45.71
CA MET A 1 24.16 -29.24 45.91
C MET A 1 24.07 -28.04 44.98
N PHE A 2 23.49 -28.19 43.79
CA PHE A 2 23.15 -27.05 42.94
C PHE A 2 21.96 -26.34 43.58
N LYS A 3 22.19 -25.20 44.23
CA LYS A 3 21.09 -24.28 44.58
C LYS A 3 20.59 -23.71 43.25
N HIS A 4 19.57 -24.32 42.65
CA HIS A 4 18.88 -23.75 41.51
C HIS A 4 18.31 -22.40 41.95
N ASN A 5 18.84 -21.36 41.33
CA ASN A 5 18.61 -19.98 41.68
C ASN A 5 17.22 -19.61 41.15
N ALA A 6 16.18 -19.87 41.95
CA ALA A 6 14.78 -19.71 41.55
C ALA A 6 14.47 -18.31 40.99
N THR A 7 15.23 -17.30 41.42
CA THR A 7 15.20 -15.93 40.90
C THR A 7 15.64 -15.79 39.44
N LEU A 8 16.62 -16.58 38.97
CA LEU A 8 17.06 -16.61 37.56
C LEU A 8 16.02 -17.28 36.66
N LEU A 9 15.36 -18.34 37.16
CA LEU A 9 14.26 -18.99 36.44
C LEU A 9 13.03 -18.07 36.34
N LEU A 10 12.69 -17.37 37.43
CA LEU A 10 11.56 -16.44 37.44
C LEU A 10 11.78 -15.23 36.53
N SER A 11 13.00 -14.69 36.50
CA SER A 11 13.36 -13.56 35.62
C SER A 11 13.44 -13.99 34.15
N ALA A 12 13.94 -15.18 33.84
CA ALA A 12 13.89 -15.73 32.48
C ALA A 12 12.44 -15.99 32.01
N LEU A 13 11.57 -16.50 32.88
CA LEU A 13 10.13 -16.65 32.57
C LEU A 13 9.46 -15.29 32.34
N LEU A 14 9.72 -14.29 33.18
CA LEU A 14 9.16 -12.94 33.02
C LEU A 14 9.64 -12.28 31.72
N LEU A 15 10.91 -12.45 31.35
CA LEU A 15 11.45 -11.96 30.08
C LEU A 15 10.82 -12.67 28.88
N ALA A 16 10.61 -13.99 28.95
CA ALA A 16 9.94 -14.73 27.90
C ALA A 16 8.46 -14.31 27.75
N PHE A 17 7.75 -14.06 28.87
CA PHE A 17 6.38 -13.56 28.83
C PHE A 17 6.31 -12.12 28.29
N ALA A 18 7.21 -11.24 28.71
CA ALA A 18 7.27 -9.88 28.19
C ALA A 18 7.58 -9.85 26.69
N ALA A 19 8.53 -10.66 26.23
CA ALA A 19 8.87 -10.79 24.82
C ALA A 19 7.71 -11.34 23.98
N ASN A 20 6.98 -12.34 24.50
CA ASN A 20 5.79 -12.87 23.82
C ASN A 20 4.64 -11.84 23.78
N LEU A 21 4.49 -11.02 24.83
CA LEU A 21 3.48 -9.96 24.87
C LEU A 21 3.81 -8.81 23.93
N THR A 22 5.08 -8.40 23.84
CA THR A 22 5.51 -7.38 22.87
C THR A 22 5.36 -7.90 21.45
N LEU A 23 5.79 -9.13 21.16
CA LEU A 23 5.66 -9.73 19.83
C LEU A 23 4.18 -9.84 19.40
N ALA A 24 3.32 -10.35 20.28
CA ALA A 24 1.88 -10.44 19.99
C ALA A 24 1.21 -9.06 19.84
N ASN A 25 1.72 -8.01 20.50
CA ASN A 25 1.23 -6.65 20.33
C ASN A 25 1.68 -6.04 19.00
N ASP A 26 2.92 -6.29 18.61
CA ASP A 26 3.52 -5.80 17.37
C ASP A 26 2.88 -6.49 16.15
N ASP A 27 2.63 -7.79 16.19
CA ASP A 27 1.95 -8.50 15.10
C ASP A 27 0.52 -7.99 14.87
N ASN A 28 -0.21 -7.67 15.94
CA ASN A 28 -1.55 -7.09 15.83
C ASN A 28 -1.50 -5.68 15.24
N HIS A 29 -0.46 -4.91 15.57
CA HIS A 29 -0.24 -3.60 14.96
C HIS A 29 0.10 -3.74 13.46
N TYR A 30 0.98 -4.65 13.08
CA TYR A 30 1.33 -4.90 11.69
C TYR A 30 0.13 -5.35 10.86
N LEU A 31 -0.72 -6.22 11.41
CA LEU A 31 -1.96 -6.60 10.75
C LEU A 31 -2.88 -5.40 10.52
N ALA A 32 -2.95 -4.46 11.47
CA ALA A 32 -3.72 -3.23 11.29
C ALA A 32 -3.13 -2.35 10.17
N VAL A 33 -1.81 -2.14 10.17
CA VAL A 33 -1.09 -1.34 9.15
C VAL A 33 -1.30 -1.93 7.75
N VAL A 34 -1.16 -3.24 7.59
CA VAL A 34 -1.37 -3.92 6.29
C VAL A 34 -2.83 -3.81 5.83
N ASN A 35 -3.78 -3.98 6.75
CA ASN A 35 -5.20 -3.86 6.40
C ASN A 35 -5.57 -2.45 5.98
N ASP A 36 -5.10 -1.43 6.71
CA ASP A 36 -5.32 -0.02 6.38
C ASP A 36 -4.74 0.32 5.00
N PHE A 37 -3.52 -0.16 4.72
CA PHE A 37 -2.88 -0.03 3.41
C PHE A 37 -3.73 -0.66 2.28
N ILE A 38 -4.22 -1.88 2.46
CA ILE A 38 -5.05 -2.56 1.46
C ILE A 38 -6.40 -1.84 1.25
N ASP A 39 -7.01 -1.33 2.32
CA ASP A 39 -8.25 -0.54 2.24
C ASP A 39 -8.04 0.79 1.51
N ALA A 40 -6.89 1.43 1.72
CA ALA A 40 -6.48 2.62 0.98
C ALA A 40 -6.31 2.30 -0.51
N LEU A 41 -5.68 1.17 -0.86
CA LEU A 41 -5.54 0.71 -2.24
C LEU A 41 -6.89 0.40 -2.91
N ASP A 42 -7.81 -0.26 -2.21
CA ASP A 42 -9.15 -0.52 -2.75
C ASP A 42 -9.89 0.78 -3.04
N THR A 43 -9.80 1.74 -2.12
CA THR A 43 -10.38 3.07 -2.32
C THR A 43 -9.73 3.81 -3.50
N GLN A 44 -8.40 3.81 -3.59
CA GLN A 44 -7.66 4.40 -4.70
C GLN A 44 -8.12 3.80 -6.04
N ARG A 45 -8.14 2.47 -6.13
CA ARG A 45 -8.57 1.74 -7.32
C ARG A 45 -9.99 2.12 -7.74
N ARG A 46 -10.94 2.15 -6.79
CA ARG A 46 -12.34 2.53 -7.09
C ARG A 46 -12.44 3.95 -7.63
N VAL A 47 -11.76 4.91 -7.01
CA VAL A 47 -11.77 6.31 -7.45
C VAL A 47 -11.12 6.45 -8.84
N MET A 48 -10.00 5.78 -9.10
CA MET A 48 -9.35 5.78 -10.42
C MET A 48 -10.27 5.21 -11.51
N LEU A 49 -10.97 4.11 -11.23
CA LEU A 49 -11.92 3.51 -12.18
C LEU A 49 -13.14 4.40 -12.43
N CYS A 50 -13.58 5.15 -11.41
CA CYS A 50 -14.62 6.16 -11.57
C CYS A 50 -14.14 7.36 -12.40
N LEU A 51 -12.94 7.89 -12.13
CA LEU A 51 -12.32 8.96 -12.92
C LEU A 51 -12.20 8.60 -14.40
N ALA A 52 -11.88 7.34 -14.71
CA ALA A 52 -11.83 6.84 -16.08
C ALA A 52 -13.21 6.85 -16.80
N LYS A 53 -14.30 6.98 -16.05
CA LYS A 53 -15.68 7.08 -16.52
C LYS A 53 -16.34 8.42 -16.17
N SER A 54 -15.54 9.41 -15.75
CA SER A 54 -16.01 10.75 -15.40
C SER A 54 -16.67 11.44 -16.61
N CYS A 55 -17.56 12.39 -16.32
CA CYS A 55 -18.09 13.28 -17.35
C CYS A 55 -17.05 14.29 -17.88
N ASP A 56 -15.93 14.45 -17.18
CA ASP A 56 -14.80 15.26 -17.62
C ASP A 56 -13.84 14.43 -18.49
N ASN A 57 -13.79 14.74 -19.78
CA ASN A 57 -12.92 14.07 -20.73
C ASN A 57 -11.41 14.31 -20.49
N LEU A 58 -11.06 15.25 -19.60
CA LEU A 58 -9.70 15.52 -19.16
C LEU A 58 -9.40 14.99 -17.75
N ALA A 59 -10.33 14.29 -17.09
CA ALA A 59 -10.15 13.79 -15.72
C ALA A 59 -8.85 12.99 -15.56
N LEU A 60 -8.57 12.05 -16.47
CA LEU A 60 -7.34 11.26 -16.46
C LEU A 60 -6.08 12.10 -16.73
N HIS A 61 -6.18 13.19 -17.49
CA HIS A 61 -5.04 14.09 -17.71
C HIS A 61 -4.75 14.95 -16.47
N LYS A 62 -5.81 15.35 -15.76
CA LYS A 62 -5.71 16.10 -14.50
C LYS A 62 -5.15 15.26 -13.37
N LEU A 63 -5.46 13.95 -13.36
CA LEU A 63 -4.88 12.98 -12.42
C LEU A 63 -3.36 13.11 -12.35
N PHE A 64 -2.65 13.08 -13.48
CA PHE A 64 -1.17 13.11 -13.44
C PHE A 64 -0.61 14.39 -12.80
N LYS A 65 -1.30 15.52 -12.94
CA LYS A 65 -0.86 16.77 -12.33
C LYS A 65 -0.98 16.76 -10.81
N VAL A 66 -1.99 16.07 -10.26
CA VAL A 66 -2.20 16.03 -8.80
C VAL A 66 -1.41 14.90 -8.14
N GLU A 67 -1.01 13.88 -8.91
CA GLU A 67 -0.27 12.72 -8.42
C GLU A 67 1.26 12.91 -8.47
N GLU A 68 1.78 13.84 -9.28
CA GLU A 68 3.23 14.14 -9.32
C GLU A 68 3.80 14.54 -7.94
N GLY A 69 3.02 15.26 -7.12
CA GLY A 69 3.46 15.64 -5.77
C GLY A 69 3.58 14.46 -4.80
N ILE A 70 2.73 13.45 -4.97
CA ILE A 70 2.69 12.29 -4.06
C ILE A 70 3.90 11.39 -4.28
N GLU A 71 4.33 11.23 -5.53
CA GLU A 71 5.56 10.49 -5.83
C GLU A 71 6.79 11.15 -5.18
N VAL A 72 6.83 12.48 -5.11
CA VAL A 72 7.91 13.21 -4.44
C VAL A 72 7.91 12.91 -2.95
N ASP A 73 6.74 12.92 -2.30
CA ASP A 73 6.63 12.64 -0.86
C ASP A 73 7.08 11.22 -0.51
N VAL A 74 6.83 10.24 -1.39
CA VAL A 74 7.33 8.85 -1.19
C VAL A 74 8.85 8.76 -1.38
N ARG A 75 9.43 9.56 -2.28
CA ARG A 75 10.87 9.60 -2.53
C ARG A 75 11.66 10.35 -1.46
N ASP A 76 11.02 11.25 -0.73
CA ASP A 76 11.68 12.08 0.27
C ASP A 76 12.17 11.22 1.44
N LYS A 77 13.48 11.27 1.75
CA LYS A 77 14.08 10.47 2.80
C LYS A 77 14.29 11.32 4.06
N PRO A 78 13.85 10.85 5.23
CA PRO A 78 14.15 11.53 6.48
C PRO A 78 15.64 11.38 6.84
N ASP A 79 16.12 12.18 7.80
CA ASP A 79 17.51 12.15 8.30
C ASP A 79 17.85 10.90 9.15
N PHE A 80 16.95 9.93 9.23
CA PHE A 80 17.13 8.67 9.98
C PHE A 80 16.90 7.45 9.07
N ALA A 81 17.41 6.29 9.49
CA ALA A 81 17.18 5.05 8.78
C ALA A 81 15.71 4.62 8.93
N GLU A 82 15.00 4.51 7.81
CA GLU A 82 13.61 4.05 7.77
C GLU A 82 13.53 2.53 8.01
N THR A 83 12.50 2.08 8.72
CA THR A 83 12.14 0.66 8.83
C THR A 83 11.09 0.33 7.76
N HIS A 84 10.94 -0.95 7.41
CA HIS A 84 9.89 -1.38 6.46
C HIS A 84 8.47 -1.07 6.97
N GLU A 85 8.26 -1.08 8.27
CA GLU A 85 7.03 -0.60 8.91
C GLU A 85 6.78 0.89 8.59
N PHE A 86 7.79 1.75 8.83
CA PHE A 86 7.70 3.18 8.52
C PHE A 86 7.47 3.43 7.03
N GLU A 87 8.18 2.71 6.15
CA GLU A 87 7.99 2.78 4.70
C GLU A 87 6.57 2.37 4.29
N THR A 88 5.99 1.36 4.96
CA THR A 88 4.61 0.92 4.73
C THR A 88 3.61 2.00 5.13
N GLU A 89 3.77 2.62 6.30
CA GLU A 89 2.91 3.72 6.77
C GLU A 89 3.03 4.97 5.87
N LYS A 90 4.24 5.28 5.40
CA LYS A 90 4.52 6.34 4.44
C LYS A 90 3.76 6.11 3.14
N LEU A 91 3.80 4.88 2.62
CA LEU A 91 3.08 4.51 1.40
C LEU A 91 1.56 4.55 1.59
N ASP A 92 1.04 4.06 2.72
CA ASP A 92 -0.38 4.19 3.08
C ASP A 92 -0.83 5.66 3.12
N THR A 93 -0.04 6.52 3.74
CA THR A 93 -0.30 7.97 3.80
C THR A 93 -0.30 8.60 2.41
N ALA A 94 0.64 8.21 1.55
CA ALA A 94 0.72 8.67 0.16
C ALA A 94 -0.53 8.24 -0.64
N ILE A 95 -0.98 7.00 -0.50
CA ILE A 95 -2.19 6.48 -1.16
C ILE A 95 -3.45 7.21 -0.66
N LYS A 96 -3.58 7.43 0.66
CA LYS A 96 -4.70 8.19 1.23
C LYS A 96 -4.72 9.64 0.72
N THR A 97 -3.56 10.23 0.51
CA THR A 97 -3.42 11.57 -0.09
C THR A 97 -3.78 11.56 -1.57
N SER A 98 -3.36 10.54 -2.33
CA SER A 98 -3.78 10.28 -3.71
C SER A 98 -5.30 10.22 -3.84
N VAL A 99 -5.96 9.42 -3.00
CA VAL A 99 -7.42 9.36 -2.94
C VAL A 99 -8.05 10.73 -2.73
N ARG A 100 -7.54 11.51 -1.75
CA ARG A 100 -8.04 12.86 -1.48
C ARG A 100 -7.89 13.78 -2.69
N ASN A 101 -6.74 13.76 -3.36
CA ASN A 101 -6.47 14.59 -4.53
C ASN A 101 -7.37 14.22 -5.71
N MET A 102 -7.56 12.93 -5.96
CA MET A 102 -8.47 12.42 -6.97
C MET A 102 -9.93 12.79 -6.71
N LEU A 103 -10.39 12.69 -5.46
CA LEU A 103 -11.75 13.10 -5.09
C LEU A 103 -11.93 14.62 -5.16
N ALA A 104 -10.88 15.41 -4.98
CA ALA A 104 -10.95 16.85 -5.22
C ALA A 104 -11.09 17.18 -6.72
N LEU A 105 -10.56 16.34 -7.61
CA LEU A 105 -10.76 16.47 -9.07
C LEU A 105 -12.17 16.06 -9.50
N GLU A 106 -12.69 14.96 -8.95
CA GLU A 106 -14.02 14.43 -9.27
C GLU A 106 -14.75 13.98 -8.00
N PRO A 107 -15.45 14.89 -7.30
CA PRO A 107 -16.12 14.59 -6.04
C PRO A 107 -17.22 13.54 -6.17
N SER A 108 -17.80 13.38 -7.37
CA SER A 108 -18.82 12.37 -7.63
C SER A 108 -18.32 10.94 -7.45
N CYS A 109 -16.99 10.72 -7.57
CA CYS A 109 -16.36 9.43 -7.34
C CYS A 109 -16.30 8.99 -5.87
N MET A 110 -16.79 9.81 -4.94
CA MET A 110 -17.07 9.38 -3.58
C MET A 110 -18.20 8.33 -3.55
N ASP A 111 -19.16 8.43 -4.48
CA ASP A 111 -20.16 7.39 -4.70
C ASP A 111 -19.61 6.35 -5.69
N ALA A 112 -19.31 5.15 -5.21
CA ALA A 112 -18.82 4.06 -6.04
C ALA A 112 -19.82 3.59 -7.12
N ALA A 113 -21.10 3.94 -6.99
CA ALA A 113 -22.15 3.66 -7.97
C ALA A 113 -22.33 4.80 -8.99
N TYR A 114 -21.58 5.90 -8.88
CA TYR A 114 -21.70 7.02 -9.79
C TYR A 114 -21.40 6.59 -11.24
N VAL A 115 -22.31 6.97 -12.14
CA VAL A 115 -22.16 6.81 -13.58
C VAL A 115 -22.44 8.15 -14.22
N CYS A 116 -21.55 8.61 -15.10
CA CYS A 116 -21.76 9.84 -15.84
C CYS A 116 -23.08 9.77 -16.65
N PRO A 117 -24.05 10.68 -16.42
CA PRO A 117 -25.35 10.66 -17.11
C PRO A 117 -25.24 10.83 -18.63
N THR A 118 -24.16 11.46 -19.10
CA THR A 118 -23.84 11.61 -20.52
C THR A 118 -22.43 11.08 -20.76
N PRO A 119 -22.28 9.76 -20.98
CA PRO A 119 -20.97 9.13 -21.04
C PRO A 119 -20.09 9.79 -22.09
N VAL A 120 -18.89 10.18 -21.69
CA VAL A 120 -17.87 10.58 -22.64
C VAL A 120 -17.03 9.36 -22.95
N VAL A 121 -17.01 8.95 -24.22
CA VAL A 121 -16.20 7.81 -24.66
C VAL A 121 -14.75 8.27 -24.77
N VAL A 122 -13.97 7.97 -23.74
CA VAL A 122 -12.52 8.15 -23.72
C VAL A 122 -11.90 6.76 -23.61
N GLU A 123 -10.95 6.45 -24.50
CA GLU A 123 -10.18 5.22 -24.39
C GLU A 123 -9.34 5.27 -23.10
N VAL A 124 -9.53 4.29 -22.22
CA VAL A 124 -8.76 4.21 -20.98
C VAL A 124 -7.34 3.75 -21.32
N PRO A 125 -6.31 4.56 -21.04
CA PRO A 125 -4.94 4.21 -21.41
C PRO A 125 -4.45 2.94 -20.71
N LYS A 126 -3.60 2.16 -21.39
CA LYS A 126 -3.09 0.87 -20.89
C LYS A 126 -2.43 0.97 -19.51
N TYR A 127 -1.71 2.04 -19.22
CA TYR A 127 -1.04 2.19 -17.92
C TYR A 127 -2.03 2.36 -16.75
N ILE A 128 -3.24 2.90 -16.98
CA ILE A 128 -4.31 2.93 -15.98
C ILE A 128 -4.80 1.52 -15.71
N THR A 129 -5.04 0.75 -16.78
CA THR A 129 -5.56 -0.62 -16.65
C THR A 129 -4.53 -1.58 -16.05
N ASP A 130 -3.25 -1.44 -16.41
CA ASP A 130 -2.15 -2.21 -15.81
C ASP A 130 -2.02 -1.92 -14.31
N TYR A 131 -1.99 -0.63 -13.91
CA TYR A 131 -1.86 -0.24 -12.51
C TYR A 131 -3.07 -0.69 -11.69
N THR A 132 -4.28 -0.40 -12.13
CA THR A 132 -5.51 -0.81 -11.41
C THR A 132 -5.67 -2.32 -11.31
N LYS A 133 -5.13 -3.10 -12.28
CA LYS A 133 -5.09 -4.57 -12.22
C LYS A 133 -4.04 -5.08 -11.22
N ALA A 134 -2.90 -4.41 -11.09
CA ALA A 134 -1.94 -4.74 -10.03
C ALA A 134 -2.58 -4.51 -8.65
N LEU A 135 -3.27 -3.38 -8.45
CA LEU A 135 -4.00 -3.13 -7.20
C LEU A 135 -5.08 -4.18 -6.95
N ASP A 136 -5.89 -4.50 -7.95
CA ASP A 136 -6.92 -5.55 -7.88
C ASP A 136 -6.35 -6.89 -7.41
N THR A 137 -5.17 -7.24 -7.91
CA THR A 137 -4.46 -8.46 -7.50
C THR A 137 -4.15 -8.42 -6.02
N ILE A 138 -3.54 -7.34 -5.51
CA ILE A 138 -3.17 -7.18 -4.10
C ILE A 138 -4.43 -7.29 -3.22
N ILE A 139 -5.48 -6.53 -3.55
CA ILE A 139 -6.75 -6.50 -2.82
C ILE A 139 -7.40 -7.89 -2.77
N SER A 140 -7.43 -8.60 -3.91
CA SER A 140 -8.04 -9.93 -4.00
C SER A 140 -7.34 -10.99 -3.16
N LEU A 141 -6.05 -10.78 -2.85
CA LEU A 141 -5.21 -11.70 -2.09
C LEU A 141 -5.12 -11.36 -0.61
N ARG A 142 -5.86 -10.33 -0.14
CA ARG A 142 -5.92 -9.92 1.27
C ARG A 142 -6.16 -11.09 2.23
N ASN A 143 -7.06 -11.99 1.86
CA ASN A 143 -7.45 -13.12 2.73
C ASN A 143 -6.36 -14.18 2.88
N CYS A 144 -5.29 -14.14 2.07
CA CYS A 144 -4.15 -15.03 2.22
C CYS A 144 -3.10 -14.49 3.20
N VAL A 145 -3.20 -13.22 3.61
CA VAL A 145 -2.30 -12.63 4.61
C VAL A 145 -2.75 -13.08 5.99
N THR A 146 -1.89 -13.83 6.67
CA THR A 146 -2.11 -14.32 8.03
C THR A 146 -1.12 -13.71 9.01
N MET A 147 -1.36 -13.88 10.31
CA MET A 147 -0.42 -13.47 11.35
C MET A 147 0.97 -14.14 11.20
N ASN A 148 1.04 -15.32 10.59
CA ASN A 148 2.32 -16.02 10.40
C ASN A 148 3.18 -15.36 9.31
N ASP A 149 2.56 -14.60 8.41
CA ASP A 149 3.22 -14.01 7.24
C ASP A 149 3.36 -12.49 7.37
N ILE A 150 2.89 -11.90 8.49
CA ILE A 150 2.65 -10.46 8.56
C ILE A 150 3.93 -9.62 8.49
N GLU A 151 5.01 -10.05 9.14
CA GLU A 151 6.33 -9.42 9.04
C GLU A 151 6.84 -9.45 7.59
N LYS A 152 6.72 -10.61 6.92
CA LYS A 152 7.10 -10.77 5.50
C LYS A 152 6.28 -9.84 4.60
N VAL A 153 5.00 -9.64 4.90
CA VAL A 153 4.13 -8.71 4.16
C VAL A 153 4.55 -7.26 4.35
N ILE A 154 4.85 -6.84 5.58
CA ILE A 154 5.40 -5.51 5.88
C ILE A 154 6.70 -5.31 5.10
N ASP A 155 7.62 -6.28 5.12
CA ASP A 155 8.87 -6.21 4.36
C ASP A 155 8.62 -6.09 2.86
N ILE A 156 7.67 -6.84 2.29
CA ILE A 156 7.30 -6.74 0.87
C ILE A 156 6.79 -5.33 0.54
N ILE A 157 5.92 -4.77 1.37
CA ILE A 157 5.36 -3.43 1.12
C ILE A 157 6.44 -2.36 1.27
N GLY A 158 7.26 -2.42 2.34
CA GLY A 158 8.39 -1.51 2.54
C GLY A 158 9.39 -1.55 1.38
N ASN A 159 9.81 -2.75 0.96
CA ASN A 159 10.70 -2.94 -0.20
C ASN A 159 10.12 -2.39 -1.52
N SER A 160 8.80 -2.15 -1.61
CA SER A 160 8.21 -1.53 -2.79
C SER A 160 8.53 -0.02 -2.88
N VAL A 161 8.79 0.66 -1.75
CA VAL A 161 9.22 2.07 -1.71
C VAL A 161 10.56 2.23 -2.43
N ASP A 162 11.43 1.25 -2.25
CA ASP A 162 12.75 1.13 -2.88
C ASP A 162 12.67 1.19 -4.43
N TYR A 163 11.60 0.65 -5.03
CA TYR A 163 11.34 0.75 -6.48
C TYR A 163 10.96 2.16 -6.92
N VAL A 164 10.29 2.94 -6.05
CA VAL A 164 9.91 4.33 -6.33
C VAL A 164 11.11 5.26 -6.15
N GLU A 165 11.89 5.05 -5.09
CA GLU A 165 13.06 5.86 -4.76
C GLU A 165 14.20 5.71 -5.77
N LYS A 166 14.49 4.49 -6.20
CA LYS A 166 15.58 4.18 -7.15
C LYS A 166 15.21 4.47 -8.61
N TYR A 167 13.97 4.87 -8.89
CA TYR A 167 13.53 5.18 -10.24
C TYR A 167 13.97 6.60 -10.66
N ASP A 168 15.22 6.72 -11.13
CA ASP A 168 15.81 8.00 -11.56
C ASP A 168 15.30 8.49 -12.92
N SER A 169 14.56 7.66 -13.66
CA SER A 169 14.01 8.04 -14.96
C SER A 169 12.73 8.86 -14.78
N HIS A 170 12.71 10.11 -15.27
CA HIS A 170 11.46 10.88 -15.35
C HIS A 170 10.64 10.55 -16.62
N VAL A 171 10.93 9.42 -17.28
CA VAL A 171 10.22 9.01 -18.50
C VAL A 171 8.87 8.37 -18.16
N GLY A 172 7.81 8.87 -18.80
CA GLY A 172 6.43 8.42 -18.59
C GLY A 172 5.69 9.23 -17.52
N ASN A 173 4.39 9.01 -17.39
CA ASN A 173 3.59 9.61 -16.32
C ASN A 173 3.79 8.88 -14.99
N VAL A 174 3.39 9.52 -13.88
CA VAL A 174 3.54 8.98 -12.51
C VAL A 174 3.08 7.52 -12.36
N LEU A 175 1.94 7.12 -12.93
CA LEU A 175 1.46 5.74 -12.83
C LEU A 175 2.40 4.74 -13.51
N GLN A 176 3.03 5.13 -14.62
CA GLN A 176 4.03 4.30 -15.28
C GLN A 176 5.30 4.15 -14.42
N ARG A 177 5.66 5.20 -13.66
CA ARG A 177 6.84 5.20 -12.78
C ARG A 177 6.63 4.39 -11.51
N ILE A 178 5.43 4.44 -10.92
CA ILE A 178 5.11 3.67 -9.70
C ILE A 178 4.59 2.25 -9.99
N TYR A 179 4.21 1.94 -11.24
CA TYR A 179 3.73 0.61 -11.61
C TYR A 179 4.68 -0.55 -11.24
N PRO A 180 6.02 -0.46 -11.40
CA PRO A 180 6.93 -1.50 -10.97
C PRO A 180 6.79 -1.87 -9.48
N ALA A 181 6.59 -0.89 -8.61
CA ALA A 181 6.37 -1.11 -7.17
C ALA A 181 5.08 -1.89 -6.93
N ALA A 182 3.96 -1.44 -7.52
CA ALA A 182 2.68 -2.13 -7.41
C ALA A 182 2.72 -3.56 -8.00
N ALA A 183 3.42 -3.74 -9.13
CA ALA A 183 3.57 -5.04 -9.76
C ALA A 183 4.43 -6.00 -8.92
N TYR A 184 5.46 -5.49 -8.24
CA TYR A 184 6.26 -6.26 -7.28
C TYR A 184 5.40 -6.76 -6.11
N VAL A 185 4.66 -5.87 -5.43
CA VAL A 185 3.79 -6.26 -4.31
C VAL A 185 2.74 -7.28 -4.78
N ALA A 186 2.11 -7.06 -5.93
CA ALA A 186 1.14 -7.99 -6.49
C ALA A 186 1.73 -9.38 -6.80
N LYS A 187 3.00 -9.44 -7.22
CA LYS A 187 3.71 -10.70 -7.45
C LYS A 187 4.03 -11.41 -6.14
N GLU A 188 4.52 -10.70 -5.14
CA GLU A 188 4.89 -11.34 -3.86
C GLU A 188 3.66 -11.76 -3.04
N PHE A 189 2.55 -11.02 -3.10
CA PHE A 189 1.29 -11.46 -2.52
C PHE A 189 0.77 -12.76 -3.14
N LYS A 190 0.98 -12.95 -4.46
CA LYS A 190 0.66 -14.23 -5.12
C LYS A 190 1.52 -15.38 -4.58
N ASN A 191 2.79 -15.11 -4.29
CA ASN A 191 3.70 -16.11 -3.74
C ASN A 191 3.25 -16.54 -2.33
N ILE A 192 2.91 -15.56 -1.48
CA ILE A 192 2.36 -15.84 -0.14
C ILE A 192 1.11 -16.71 -0.25
N CYS A 193 0.17 -16.32 -1.11
CA CYS A 193 -1.08 -17.08 -1.25
C CYS A 193 -0.88 -18.48 -1.87
N ALA A 194 0.18 -18.70 -2.65
CA ALA A 194 0.51 -20.02 -3.20
C ALA A 194 1.22 -20.93 -2.18
N GLU A 195 1.83 -20.36 -1.14
CA GLU A 195 2.49 -21.06 -0.04
C GLU A 195 1.51 -21.45 1.10
N ALA A 196 0.29 -20.87 1.09
CA ALA A 196 -0.76 -21.04 2.11
C ALA A 196 -1.63 -22.31 1.97
#